data_AF-A0A928XBY3-F1
#
_entry.id   AF-A0A928XBY3-F1
#
_cell.length_a   1.000
_cell.length_b   1.000
_cell.length_c   1.000
_cell.angle_alpha   90.00
_cell.angle_beta   90.00
_cell.angle_gamma   90.00
#
_symmetry.space_group_name_H-M   'P 1'
#
loop_
_entity.id
_entity.type
_entity.pdbx_description
1 polymer ?
#
loop_
_entity_poly.entity_id
_entity_poly.type
_entity_poly.pdbx_seq_one_letter_code
_entity_poly.pdbx_strand_id
1 'polypeptide(L)' 'MNHEDEDEESDKKNKDERCRRCHHLIPEGADVIGVQDGVLGPRGFVPLESHRFFCDENCLRDYFQNGDVEKLSRRIP' A
#
# COMPACT_ATOMS: atom_id res chain seq x y z
N MET A 1 -19.59 38.57 -16.45
CA MET A 1 -18.48 37.72 -16.93
C MET A 1 -17.44 37.77 -15.84
N ASN A 2 -17.31 36.69 -15.07
CA ASN A 2 -16.25 36.35 -14.10
C ASN A 2 -16.81 35.27 -13.16
N HIS A 3 -16.47 34.02 -13.43
CA HIS A 3 -16.18 33.05 -12.38
C HIS A 3 -15.10 32.13 -12.94
N GLU A 4 -13.97 32.18 -12.26
CA GLU A 4 -12.80 31.35 -12.46
C GLU A 4 -13.15 29.95 -11.94
N ASP A 5 -13.40 29.02 -12.86
CA ASP A 5 -13.39 27.60 -12.52
C ASP A 5 -11.93 27.17 -12.63
N GLU A 6 -11.25 27.20 -11.48
CA GLU A 6 -9.94 26.60 -11.28
C GLU A 6 -10.09 25.09 -11.46
N ASP A 7 -9.79 24.59 -12.66
CA ASP A 7 -9.65 23.17 -12.93
C ASP A 7 -8.53 22.62 -12.01
N GLU A 8 -8.94 22.01 -10.90
CA GLU A 8 -8.10 21.24 -9.98
C GLU A 8 -7.45 20.09 -10.76
N GLU A 9 -6.29 20.37 -11.33
CA GLU A 9 -5.38 19.43 -11.97
C GLU A 9 -4.83 18.46 -10.90
N SER A 10 -5.65 17.48 -10.54
CA SER A 10 -5.23 16.35 -9.72
C SER A 10 -4.49 15.36 -10.62
N ASP A 11 -3.20 15.63 -10.85
CA ASP A 11 -2.19 14.68 -11.31
C ASP A 11 -2.20 13.42 -10.42
N LYS A 12 -3.13 12.49 -10.69
CA LYS A 12 -3.01 11.11 -10.25
C LYS A 12 -1.86 10.51 -11.03
N LYS A 13 -0.65 10.70 -10.48
CA LYS A 13 0.56 9.97 -10.84
C LYS A 13 0.18 8.50 -11.01
N ASN A 14 0.07 8.05 -12.25
CA ASN A 14 -0.32 6.69 -12.60
C ASN A 14 0.86 5.77 -12.23
N LYS A 15 0.98 5.48 -10.94
CA LYS A 15 1.88 4.45 -10.44
C LYS A 15 1.18 3.15 -10.75
N ASP A 16 1.75 2.44 -11.71
CA ASP A 16 1.48 1.04 -11.99
C ASP A 16 1.59 0.23 -10.69
N GLU A 17 0.48 0.11 -9.96
CA GLU A 17 0.46 -0.55 -8.66
C GLU A 17 0.58 -2.05 -8.88
N ARG A 18 1.49 -2.69 -8.14
CA ARG A 18 1.83 -4.11 -8.35
C ARG A 18 1.51 -4.90 -7.11
N CYS A 19 1.02 -6.12 -7.30
CA CYS A 19 0.87 -7.05 -6.19
C CYS A 19 2.22 -7.29 -5.53
N ARG A 20 2.31 -7.10 -4.21
CA ARG A 20 3.56 -7.26 -3.46
C ARG A 20 4.08 -8.71 -3.46
N ARG A 21 3.22 -9.69 -3.73
CA ARG A 21 3.59 -11.11 -3.80
C ARG A 21 4.00 -11.58 -5.19
N CYS A 22 3.11 -11.46 -6.17
CA CYS A 22 3.33 -12.02 -7.52
C CYS A 22 3.91 -10.99 -8.51
N HIS A 23 4.03 -9.72 -8.11
CA HIS A 23 4.57 -8.61 -8.91
C HIS A 23 3.79 -8.29 -10.20
N HIS A 24 2.63 -8.91 -10.40
CA HIS A 24 1.73 -8.59 -11.49
C HIS A 24 1.17 -7.17 -11.33
N LEU A 25 0.99 -6.51 -12.46
CA LEU A 25 0.32 -5.22 -12.53
C LEU A 25 -1.15 -5.38 -12.12
N ILE A 26 -1.61 -4.54 -11.21
CA ILE A 26 -3.01 -4.47 -10.82
C ILE A 26 -3.70 -3.51 -11.80
N PRO A 27 -4.73 -3.96 -12.53
CA PRO A 27 -5.47 -3.10 -13.44
C PRO A 27 -6.14 -1.95 -12.69
N GLU A 28 -6.24 -0.79 -13.34
CA GLU A 28 -7.00 0.33 -12.81
C GLU A 28 -8.47 -0.07 -12.60
N GLY A 29 -9.04 0.31 -11.45
CA GLY A 29 -10.41 -0.02 -11.09
C GLY A 29 -10.62 -1.47 -10.62
N ALA A 30 -9.57 -2.29 -10.53
CA ALA A 30 -9.66 -3.61 -9.92
C ALA A 30 -9.74 -3.51 -8.39
N ASP A 31 -10.52 -4.42 -7.79
CA ASP A 31 -10.53 -4.61 -6.34
C ASP A 31 -9.19 -5.17 -5.87
N VAL A 32 -8.69 -4.62 -4.76
CA VAL A 32 -7.41 -5.01 -4.16
C VAL A 32 -7.52 -5.17 -2.66
N ILE A 33 -6.62 -5.96 -2.10
CA ILE A 33 -6.42 -6.02 -0.65
C ILE A 33 -5.28 -5.07 -0.29
N GLY A 34 -5.60 -3.99 0.40
CA GLY A 34 -4.62 -3.05 0.94
C GLY A 34 -4.19 -3.45 2.36
N VAL A 35 -2.89 -3.43 2.60
CA VAL A 35 -2.28 -3.62 3.93
C VAL A 35 -1.49 -2.38 4.29
N GLN A 36 -1.75 -1.84 5.48
CA GLN A 36 -1.00 -0.72 6.04
C GLN A 36 0.05 -1.25 7.01
N ASP A 37 1.30 -0.87 6.77
CA ASP A 37 2.36 -1.13 7.74
C ASP A 37 2.18 -0.20 8.94
N GLY A 38 2.49 -0.71 10.13
CA GLY A 38 2.39 0.06 11.35
C GLY A 38 3.15 -0.59 12.50
N VAL A 39 3.25 0.16 13.58
CA VAL A 39 3.90 -0.30 14.81
C VAL A 39 2.90 -0.29 15.96
N LEU A 40 3.03 -1.25 16.86
CA LEU A 40 2.27 -1.25 18.10
C LEU A 40 2.89 -0.25 19.07
N GLY A 41 2.18 0.85 19.31
CA GLY A 41 2.54 1.84 20.31
C GLY A 41 1.79 1.63 21.64
N PRO A 42 2.12 2.42 22.67
CA PRO A 42 1.51 2.32 23.99
C PRO A 42 0.00 2.64 24.02
N ARG A 43 -0.51 3.31 22.97
CA ARG A 43 -1.92 3.68 22.82
C ARG A 43 -2.64 2.92 21.70
N GLY A 44 -2.00 1.89 21.14
CA GLY A 44 -2.54 1.09 20.04
C GLY A 44 -1.70 1.19 18.77
N PHE A 45 -2.32 0.88 17.64
CA PHE A 45 -1.67 0.84 16.33
C PHE A 45 -1.31 2.25 15.85
N VAL A 46 -0.04 2.43 15.47
CA VAL A 46 0.47 3.66 14.83
C VAL A 46 0.77 3.34 13.37
N PRO A 47 0.01 3.89 12.41
CA PRO A 47 0.24 3.64 11.00
C PRO A 47 1.55 4.28 10.53
N LEU A 48 2.24 3.62 9.62
CA LEU A 48 3.33 4.17 8.84
C LEU A 48 2.80 4.63 7.47
N GLU A 49 3.60 5.42 6.74
CA GLU A 49 3.26 5.91 5.40
C GLU A 49 3.32 4.82 4.30
N SER A 50 3.65 3.58 4.66
CA SER A 50 3.76 2.49 3.69
C SER A 50 2.46 1.69 3.58
N HIS A 51 1.96 1.57 2.35
CA HIS A 51 0.87 0.68 1.95
C HIS A 51 1.39 -0.38 0.98
N ARG A 52 0.82 -1.58 1.07
CA ARG A 52 1.10 -2.71 0.18
C ARG A 52 -0.21 -3.22 -0.38
N PHE A 53 -0.24 -3.58 -1.66
CA PHE A 53 -1.42 -4.11 -2.31
C PHE A 53 -1.23 -5.55 -2.75
N PHE A 54 -2.31 -6.31 -2.70
CA PHE A 54 -2.37 -7.70 -3.15
C PHE A 54 -3.57 -7.90 -4.07
N CYS A 55 -3.37 -8.66 -5.14
CA CYS A 55 -4.42 -8.94 -6.12
C CYS A 55 -5.47 -9.93 -5.63
N ASP A 56 -5.12 -10.77 -4.64
CA ASP A 56 -6.02 -11.77 -4.07
C ASP A 56 -5.56 -12.24 -2.67
N GLU A 57 -6.41 -12.98 -1.98
CA GLU A 57 -6.16 -13.51 -0.64
C GLU A 57 -5.03 -14.55 -0.60
N ASN A 58 -4.80 -15.29 -1.69
CA ASN A 58 -3.72 -16.26 -1.74
C ASN A 58 -2.36 -15.56 -1.74
N CYS A 59 -2.22 -14.50 -2.53
CA CYS A 59 -1.05 -13.65 -2.57
C CYS A 59 -0.75 -13.01 -1.21
N LEU A 60 -1.79 -12.53 -0.51
CA LEU A 60 -1.67 -12.01 0.85
C LEU A 60 -1.16 -13.10 1.80
N ARG A 61 -1.84 -14.25 1.83
CA ARG A 61 -1.52 -15.36 2.73
C ARG A 61 -0.10 -15.85 2.50
N ASP A 62 0.26 -16.09 1.25
CA ASP A 62 1.58 -16.59 0.88
C ASP A 62 2.69 -15.62 1.28
N TYR A 63 2.45 -14.30 1.16
CA TYR A 63 3.42 -13.28 1.53
C TYR A 63 3.75 -13.31 3.03
N PHE A 64 2.72 -13.38 3.89
CA PHE A 64 2.92 -13.35 5.34
C PHE A 64 3.26 -14.70 5.95
N GLN A 65 2.85 -15.81 5.34
CA GLN A 65 3.12 -17.16 5.86
C GLN A 65 4.49 -17.69 5.42
N ASN A 66 4.96 -17.39 4.21
CA ASN A 66 6.20 -17.94 3.68
C ASN A 66 7.45 -17.10 4.03
N GLY A 67 7.32 -16.10 4.89
CA GLY A 67 8.47 -15.40 5.48
C GLY A 67 9.12 -14.33 4.60
N ASP A 68 8.48 -13.92 3.50
CA ASP A 68 8.91 -12.77 2.68
C ASP A 68 8.67 -11.41 3.37
N VAL A 69 8.31 -11.45 4.65
CA VAL A 69 8.17 -10.28 5.50
C VAL A 69 9.55 -9.75 5.84
N GLU A 70 9.89 -8.61 5.24
CA GLU A 70 11.07 -7.82 5.61
C GLU A 70 11.02 -7.53 7.12
N LYS A 71 11.85 -8.25 7.89
CA LYS A 71 11.99 -7.99 9.32
C LYS A 71 12.63 -6.61 9.47
N LEU A 72 11.95 -5.70 10.15
CA LEU A 72 12.51 -4.40 10.51
C LEU A 72 13.88 -4.62 11.16
N SER A 73 14.91 -3.98 10.61
CA SER A 73 16.26 -4.01 11.18
C SER A 73 16.21 -3.55 12.63
N ARG A 74 16.78 -4.33 13.55
CA ARG A 74 16.85 -3.96 14.98
C ARG A 74 17.47 -2.56 15.08
N ARG A 75 16.83 -1.67 15.83
CA ARG A 75 17.43 -0.38 16.17
C ARG A 75 18.76 -0.65 16.88
N ILE A 76 19.84 -0.07 16.37
CA ILE A 76 21.12 -0.01 17.08
C ILE A 76 20.87 0.90 18.29
N PRO A 77 21.24 0.47 19.52
CA PRO A 77 21.01 1.23 20.75
C PRO A 77 21.75 2.56 20.79
#